data_AF-S3KJ73-F1
#
_entry.id   AF-S3KJ73-F1
#
_cell.length_a   1.000
_cell.length_b   1.000
_cell.length_c   1.000
_cell.angle_alpha   90.00
_cell.angle_beta   90.00
_cell.angle_gamma   90.00
#
_symmetry.space_group_name_H-M   'P 1'
#
loop_
_entity.id
_entity.type
_entity.pdbx_description
1 polymer ?
#
loop_
_entity_poly.entity_id
_entity_poly.type
_entity_poly.pdbx_seq_one_letter_code
_entity_poly.pdbx_strand_id
1 'polypeptide(L)'
;MTKKQTTIVFLITATIANILLILILLVLFTVAGGLIFKENLGTALPFLFLGAIISGIFIYQKAVKFVIRKFNLEDKMEPLFSHNRRGPRD
;
A
#
# COMPACT_ATOMS: atom_id res chain seq x y z
N MET A 1 21.87 9.90 -8.84
CA MET A 1 20.80 9.21 -9.61
C MET A 1 20.08 10.22 -10.48
N THR A 2 19.78 9.85 -11.71
CA THR A 2 18.83 10.62 -12.52
C THR A 2 17.41 10.45 -11.95
N LYS A 3 16.51 11.42 -12.18
CA LYS A 3 15.12 11.33 -11.67
C LYS A 3 14.44 10.01 -12.03
N LYS A 4 14.73 9.47 -13.22
CA LYS A 4 14.27 8.15 -13.70
C LYS A 4 14.75 6.99 -12.82
N GLN A 5 16.02 6.98 -12.42
CA GLN A 5 16.57 5.93 -11.57
C GLN A 5 15.90 5.92 -10.19
N THR A 6 15.67 7.09 -9.59
CA THR A 6 14.96 7.20 -8.31
C THR A 6 13.53 6.67 -8.41
N THR A 7 12.84 7.00 -9.49
CA THR A 7 11.48 6.52 -9.78
C THR A 7 11.44 4.98 -9.91
N ILE A 8 12.39 4.38 -10.64
CA ILE A 8 12.47 2.92 -10.80
C ILE A 8 12.73 2.23 -9.45
N VAL A 9 13.69 2.74 -8.67
CA VAL A 9 13.99 2.17 -7.34
C VAL A 9 12.78 2.28 -6.41
N PHE A 10 12.06 3.39 -6.46
CA PHE A 10 10.83 3.54 -5.68
C PHE A 10 9.75 2.57 -6.11
N LEU A 11 9.52 2.39 -7.41
CA LEU A 11 8.54 1.44 -7.91
C LEU A 11 8.87 0.02 -7.45
N ILE A 12 10.13 -0.40 -7.59
CA ILE A 12 10.60 -1.73 -7.15
C ILE A 12 10.43 -1.88 -5.64
N THR A 13 10.87 -0.88 -4.87
CA THR A 13 10.78 -0.90 -3.40
C THR A 13 9.32 -0.92 -2.93
N ALA A 14 8.45 -0.11 -3.54
CA ALA A 14 7.02 -0.07 -3.25
C ALA A 14 6.35 -1.40 -3.59
N THR A 15 6.74 -2.04 -4.69
CA THR A 15 6.24 -3.37 -5.08
C THR A 15 6.66 -4.43 -4.08
N ILE A 16 7.94 -4.46 -3.68
CA ILE A 16 8.45 -5.39 -2.66
C ILE A 16 7.72 -5.15 -1.33
N ALA A 17 7.58 -3.90 -0.89
CA ALA A 17 6.86 -3.54 0.32
C ALA A 17 5.39 -3.96 0.27
N ASN A 18 4.73 -3.81 -0.89
CA ASN A 18 3.35 -4.26 -1.09
C ASN A 18 3.22 -5.78 -0.96
N ILE A 19 4.12 -6.54 -1.59
CA ILE A 19 4.14 -8.01 -1.48
C ILE A 19 4.32 -8.43 -0.01
N LEU A 20 5.29 -7.83 0.69
CA LEU A 20 5.52 -8.11 2.10
C LEU A 20 4.29 -7.77 2.97
N LEU A 21 3.63 -6.64 2.69
CA LEU A 21 2.42 -6.24 3.38
C LEU A 21 1.30 -7.27 3.20
N ILE A 22 1.07 -7.73 1.96
CA ILE A 22 0.05 -8.74 1.66
C ILE A 22 0.35 -10.05 2.39
N LEU A 23 1.62 -10.49 2.41
CA LEU A 23 2.02 -11.70 3.15
C LEU A 23 1.75 -11.57 4.64
N ILE A 24 2.12 -10.43 5.24
CA ILE A 24 1.87 -10.16 6.67
C ILE A 24 0.36 -10.17 6.96
N LEU A 25 -0.43 -9.48 6.14
CA LEU A 25 -1.88 -9.42 6.29
C LEU A 25 -2.53 -10.79 6.13
N LEU A 26 -2.07 -11.60 5.17
CA LEU A 26 -2.59 -12.94 4.95
C LEU A 26 -2.37 -13.82 6.19
N VAL A 27 -1.16 -13.81 6.76
CA VAL A 27 -0.88 -14.55 8.00
C VAL A 27 -1.72 -14.01 9.15
N LEU A 28 -1.77 -12.68 9.33
CA LEU A 28 -2.51 -12.04 10.41
C LEU A 28 -4.01 -12.37 10.37
N PHE A 29 -4.64 -12.26 9.21
CA PHE A 29 -6.08 -12.54 9.05
C PHE A 29 -6.39 -14.03 9.14
N THR A 30 -5.50 -14.91 8.67
CA THR A 30 -5.69 -16.36 8.82
C THR A 30 -5.66 -16.76 10.29
N VAL A 31 -4.68 -16.27 11.05
CA VAL A 31 -4.56 -16.55 12.48
C VAL A 31 -5.72 -15.91 13.26
N ALA A 32 -6.03 -14.65 13.00
CA ALA A 32 -7.13 -13.95 13.67
C ALA A 32 -8.49 -14.60 13.38
N GLY A 33 -8.74 -14.98 12.12
CA GLY A 33 -9.96 -15.68 11.71
C GLY A 33 -10.10 -17.03 12.41
N GLY A 34 -9.01 -17.82 12.47
CA GLY A 34 -8.98 -19.12 13.15
C GLY A 34 -9.18 -19.04 14.66
N LEU A 35 -8.81 -17.92 15.30
CA LEU A 35 -9.03 -17.70 16.73
C LEU A 35 -10.45 -17.20 17.04
N ILE A 36 -11.00 -16.31 16.22
CA ILE A 36 -12.28 -15.63 16.51
C ILE A 36 -13.48 -16.45 16.05
N PHE A 37 -13.42 -17.08 14.87
CA PHE A 37 -14.59 -17.67 14.21
C PHE A 37 -14.55 -19.20 14.12
N LYS A 38 -13.92 -19.89 15.09
CA LYS A 38 -13.69 -21.34 15.11
C LYS A 38 -14.82 -22.20 14.51
N GLU A 39 -16.07 -21.94 14.86
CA GLU A 39 -17.24 -22.72 14.40
C GLU A 39 -17.95 -22.14 13.16
N ASN A 40 -17.77 -20.84 12.88
CA ASN A 40 -18.47 -20.12 11.80
C ASN A 40 -17.51 -19.60 10.72
N LEU A 41 -16.31 -20.20 10.62
CA LEU A 41 -15.24 -19.73 9.76
C LEU A 41 -15.66 -19.65 8.29
N GLY A 42 -16.45 -20.63 7.83
CA GLY A 42 -16.99 -20.68 6.46
C GLY A 42 -17.85 -19.47 6.11
N THR A 43 -18.70 -19.03 7.03
CA THR A 43 -19.62 -17.89 6.83
C THR A 43 -18.92 -16.55 7.06
N ALA A 44 -17.91 -16.51 7.94
CA ALA A 44 -17.12 -15.32 8.24
C ALA A 44 -16.03 -15.03 7.19
N LEU A 45 -15.60 -16.04 6.43
CA LEU A 45 -14.53 -15.97 5.42
C LEU A 45 -14.70 -14.83 4.41
N PRO A 46 -15.87 -14.61 3.78
CA PRO A 46 -16.08 -13.50 2.84
C PRO A 46 -15.89 -12.12 3.49
N PHE A 47 -16.36 -11.97 4.74
CA PHE A 47 -16.26 -10.72 5.49
C PHE A 47 -14.82 -10.45 5.95
N LEU A 48 -14.11 -11.49 6.41
CA LEU A 48 -12.69 -11.42 6.75
C LEU A 48 -11.86 -11.06 5.52
N PHE A 49 -12.20 -11.61 4.35
CA PHE A 49 -11.53 -11.31 3.09
C PHE A 49 -11.73 -9.84 2.68
N LEU A 50 -12.97 -9.33 2.75
CA LEU A 50 -13.27 -7.92 2.52
C LEU A 50 -12.52 -7.01 3.52
N GLY A 51 -12.53 -7.38 4.80
CA GLY A 51 -11.81 -6.66 5.84
C GLY A 51 -10.30 -6.62 5.58
N ALA A 52 -9.72 -7.72 5.12
CA ALA A 52 -8.30 -7.82 4.77
C ALA A 52 -7.95 -6.93 3.57
N ILE A 53 -8.78 -6.92 2.52
CA ILE A 53 -8.57 -6.06 1.35
C ILE A 53 -8.62 -4.58 1.75
N ILE A 54 -9.69 -4.17 2.45
CA ILE A 54 -9.85 -2.77 2.86
C ILE A 54 -8.70 -2.34 3.76
N SER A 55 -8.36 -3.16 4.76
CA SER A 55 -7.24 -2.89 5.66
C SER A 55 -5.91 -2.80 4.90
N GLY A 56 -5.67 -3.71 3.94
CA GLY A 56 -4.49 -3.69 3.11
C GLY A 56 -4.35 -2.43 2.29
N ILE A 57 -5.43 -1.97 1.65
CA ILE A 57 -5.45 -0.72 0.89
C ILE A 57 -5.11 0.46 1.81
N PHE A 58 -5.74 0.58 2.97
CA PHE A 58 -5.50 1.68 3.90
C PHE A 58 -4.07 1.69 4.43
N ILE A 59 -3.53 0.54 4.85
CA ILE A 59 -2.18 0.45 5.38
C ILE A 59 -1.16 0.75 4.29
N TYR A 60 -1.34 0.20 3.08
CA TYR A 60 -0.46 0.47 1.94
C TYR A 60 -0.46 1.95 1.58
N GLN A 61 -1.62 2.58 1.42
CA GLN A 61 -1.72 4.01 1.10
C GLN A 61 -1.03 4.88 2.15
N LYS A 62 -1.24 4.57 3.44
CA LYS A 62 -0.64 5.31 4.54
C LYS A 62 0.88 5.12 4.58
N ALA A 63 1.37 3.90 4.37
CA ALA A 63 2.79 3.58 4.32
C ALA A 63 3.48 4.29 3.15
N VAL A 64 2.91 4.23 1.94
CA VAL A 64 3.42 4.91 0.76
C VAL A 64 3.48 6.42 0.99
N LYS A 65 2.39 7.03 1.47
CA LYS A 65 2.35 8.48 1.75
C LYS A 65 3.36 8.88 2.83
N PHE A 66 3.56 8.04 3.84
CA PHE A 66 4.56 8.26 4.88
C PHE A 66 5.99 8.21 4.32
N VAL A 67 6.32 7.20 3.52
CA VAL A 67 7.64 7.07 2.88
C VAL A 67 7.90 8.24 1.95
N ILE A 68 6.92 8.64 1.13
CA ILE A 68 7.05 9.78 0.22
C ILE A 68 7.40 11.06 0.98
N ARG A 69 6.66 11.35 2.06
CA ARG A 69 6.91 12.52 2.92
C ARG A 69 8.23 12.44 3.66
N LYS A 70 8.55 11.28 4.24
CA LYS A 70 9.74 11.09 5.08
C LYS A 70 11.03 11.23 4.28
N PHE A 71 11.05 10.78 3.04
CA PHE A 71 12.24 10.82 2.18
C PHE A 71 12.23 11.96 1.18
N ASN A 72 11.24 12.87 1.27
CA ASN A 72 11.05 14.02 0.38
C ASN A 72 11.14 13.62 -1.10
N LEU A 73 10.42 12.55 -1.41
CA LEU A 73 10.51 11.82 -2.67
C LEU A 73 9.80 12.53 -3.82
N GLU A 74 8.91 13.48 -3.50
CA GLU A 74 8.23 14.34 -4.48
C GLU A 74 9.22 15.16 -5.32
N ASP A 75 10.32 15.64 -4.73
CA ASP A 75 11.32 16.45 -5.46
C ASP A 75 12.32 15.61 -6.27
N LYS A 76 12.51 14.35 -5.87
CA LYS A 76 13.57 13.47 -6.39
C LYS A 76 13.11 12.50 -7.47
N MET A 77 11.80 12.29 -7.60
CA MET A 77 11.21 11.45 -8.64
C MET A 77 10.75 12.29 -9.83
N GLU A 78 10.77 11.70 -11.02
CA GLU A 78 9.88 12.19 -12.07
C GLU A 78 8.45 12.08 -11.56
N PRO A 79 7.59 13.09 -11.79
CA PRO A 79 6.30 13.14 -11.14
C PRO A 79 5.39 12.04 -11.71
N LEU A 80 5.42 10.87 -11.07
CA LEU A 80 4.50 9.75 -11.30
C LEU A 80 3.05 10.13 -10.97
N PHE A 81 2.89 11.19 -10.16
CA PHE A 81 1.61 11.77 -9.76
C PHE A 81 1.59 13.29 -10.02
N SER A 82 2.11 13.75 -11.17
CA SER A 82 1.85 15.12 -11.61
C SER A 82 0.34 15.30 -11.76
N HIS A 83 -0.33 15.73 -10.69
CA HIS A 83 -1.43 16.65 -10.85
C HIS A 83 -0.81 17.85 -11.54
N ASN A 84 -0.95 17.89 -12.87
CA ASN A 84 -0.88 19.12 -13.64
C ASN A 84 -1.92 20.07 -13.04
N ARG A 85 -1.57 20.72 -11.92
CA ARG A 85 -2.02 22.08 -11.64
C ARG A 85 -1.33 22.92 -12.69
N ARG A 86 -1.85 22.86 -13.91
CA ARG A 86 -1.82 24.02 -14.80
C ARG A 86 -2.52 25.10 -13.99
N GLY A 87 -1.73 25.90 -13.29
CA GLY A 87 -2.23 27.15 -12.73
C GLY A 87 -2.93 27.93 -13.85
N PRO A 88 -3.97 28.72 -13.53
CA PRO A 88 -4.57 29.60 -14.52
C PRO A 88 -3.45 30.41 -15.15
N ARG A 89 -3.30 30.27 -16.46
CA ARG A 89 -2.48 31.20 -17.24
C ARG A 89 -3.33 32.45 -17.39
N ASP A 90 -3.04 33.43 -16.54
CA ASP A 90 -3.41 34.82 -16.77
C ASP A 90 -2.21 35.52 -17.43
#